data_AF-A0A7Y6B7H8-F1
#
_entry.id   AF-A0A7Y6B7H8-F1
#
_cell.length_a   1.000
_cell.length_b   1.000
_cell.length_c   1.000
_cell.angle_alpha   90.00
_cell.angle_beta   90.00
_cell.angle_gamma   90.00
#
_symmetry.space_group_name_H-M   'P 1'
#
loop_
_entity.id
_entity.type
_entity.pdbx_description
1 polymer ?
#
loop_
_entity_poly.entity_id
_entity_poly.type
_entity_poly.pdbx_seq_one_letter_code
_entity_poly.pdbx_strand_id
1 'polypeptide(L)'
;MKGIMRGGIAVLGGAMAMVSPPATAQQVQAPAGYAPLTAPCVVQGDGRCMAISGDAPMPVASKAERLVLASNNVAAAPAAALGGLYILNQTCSGYGSVVLRYLAADGSTMLPLVSRSAGDAGGGTSLYLGAGTVVDVQLSGTTGCGVQLARVPA
;
A
#
# COMPACT_ATOMS: atom_id res chain seq x y z
N MET A 1 -50.96 60.32 -13.91
CA MET A 1 -50.56 61.63 -13.35
C MET A 1 -49.83 61.39 -12.03
N LYS A 2 -48.71 62.11 -11.82
CA LYS A 2 -47.97 62.25 -10.54
C LYS A 2 -47.39 60.93 -9.98
N GLY A 3 -46.08 60.73 -9.85
CA GLY A 3 -44.95 61.65 -9.76
C GLY A 3 -44.12 61.29 -8.53
N ILE A 4 -42.86 61.75 -8.54
CA ILE A 4 -41.94 61.96 -7.41
C ILE A 4 -40.80 60.93 -7.30
N MET A 5 -39.63 61.40 -7.74
CA MET A 5 -38.26 60.94 -7.47
C MET A 5 -37.92 61.00 -5.97
N ARG A 6 -37.08 60.04 -5.53
CA ARG A 6 -35.98 60.20 -4.54
C ARG A 6 -34.92 59.16 -4.97
N GLY A 7 -33.66 59.47 -5.28
CA GLY A 7 -32.72 60.38 -4.63
C GLY A 7 -32.00 59.63 -3.50
N GLY A 8 -30.83 59.04 -3.75
CA GLY A 8 -30.10 58.27 -2.73
C GLY A 8 -28.72 57.80 -3.18
N ILE A 9 -27.72 58.59 -2.83
CA ILE A 9 -26.26 58.39 -2.94
C ILE A 9 -25.80 57.21 -2.09
N ALA A 10 -24.87 56.36 -2.56
CA ALA A 10 -23.91 55.67 -1.68
C ALA A 10 -22.74 54.98 -2.41
N VAL A 11 -21.55 55.54 -2.16
CA VAL A 11 -20.25 54.86 -1.89
C VAL A 11 -19.56 54.10 -3.04
N LEU A 12 -18.65 54.81 -3.73
CA LEU A 12 -17.46 54.19 -4.33
C LEU A 12 -16.52 53.72 -3.21
N GLY A 13 -16.48 52.42 -2.95
CA GLY A 13 -15.45 51.77 -2.14
C GLY A 13 -14.28 51.34 -3.03
N GLY A 14 -13.19 52.11 -3.04
CA GLY A 14 -11.94 51.74 -3.69
C GLY A 14 -11.25 50.60 -2.94
N ALA A 15 -11.26 49.40 -3.51
CA ALA A 15 -10.49 48.27 -3.01
C ALA A 15 -9.02 48.43 -3.41
N MET A 16 -8.15 48.76 -2.45
CA MET A 16 -6.70 48.67 -2.64
C MET A 16 -6.31 47.18 -2.63
N ALA A 17 -6.02 46.63 -3.81
CA ALA A 17 -5.43 45.32 -3.96
C ALA A 17 -3.96 45.38 -3.49
N MET A 18 -3.67 44.79 -2.33
CA MET A 18 -2.31 44.55 -1.88
C MET A 18 -1.71 43.42 -2.73
N VAL A 19 -0.81 43.78 -3.64
CA VAL A 19 -0.01 42.82 -4.41
C VAL A 19 1.17 42.37 -3.55
N SER A 20 1.05 41.19 -2.97
CA SER A 20 2.17 40.51 -2.29
C SER A 20 3.18 40.05 -3.34
N PRO A 21 4.47 40.42 -3.26
CA PRO A 21 5.49 39.88 -4.16
C PRO A 21 5.66 38.37 -3.92
N PRO A 22 5.95 37.57 -4.97
CA PRO A 22 6.21 36.15 -4.81
C PRO A 22 7.45 35.96 -3.94
N ALA A 23 7.32 35.15 -2.90
CA ALA A 23 8.44 34.74 -2.07
C ALA A 23 9.45 33.97 -2.93
N THR A 24 10.60 34.59 -3.21
CA THR A 24 11.73 33.92 -3.83
C THR A 24 12.27 32.90 -2.83
N ALA A 25 12.35 31.64 -3.25
CA ALA A 25 12.87 30.55 -2.43
C ALA A 25 14.29 30.88 -1.94
N GLN A 26 14.47 30.96 -0.63
CA GLN A 26 15.80 31.15 -0.03
C GLN A 26 16.65 29.92 -0.35
N GLN A 27 17.79 30.12 -1.02
CA GLN A 27 18.79 29.07 -1.19
C GLN A 27 19.45 28.80 0.17
N VAL A 28 19.17 27.64 0.74
CA VAL A 28 19.88 27.13 1.92
C VAL A 28 21.23 26.58 1.45
N GLN A 29 22.28 27.35 1.65
CA GLN A 29 23.65 26.90 1.40
C GLN A 29 24.18 26.22 2.66
N ALA A 30 24.28 24.89 2.63
CA ALA A 30 24.88 24.14 3.73
C ALA A 30 26.36 24.56 3.91
N PRO A 31 26.84 24.77 5.15
CA PRO A 31 28.25 25.04 5.42
C PRO A 31 29.13 23.97 4.79
N ALA A 32 30.14 24.42 4.03
CA ALA A 32 30.99 23.53 3.24
C ALA A 32 31.62 22.43 4.12
N GLY A 33 31.49 21.18 3.69
CA GLY A 33 32.31 20.07 4.18
C GLY A 33 31.66 19.03 5.10
N TYR A 34 30.42 19.21 5.56
CA TYR A 34 29.81 18.28 6.53
C TYR A 34 28.59 17.49 6.05
N ALA A 35 27.94 17.88 4.96
CA ALA A 35 26.83 17.14 4.38
C ALA A 35 26.99 17.08 2.85
N PRO A 36 26.97 15.88 2.23
CA PRO A 36 26.87 15.82 0.78
C PRO A 36 25.57 16.52 0.35
N LEU A 37 25.68 17.53 -0.52
CA LEU A 37 24.56 18.30 -1.09
C LEU A 37 23.68 17.47 -2.04
N THR A 38 23.95 16.17 -2.17
CA THR A 38 23.13 15.26 -2.94
C THR A 38 21.84 14.99 -2.18
N ALA A 39 20.77 15.71 -2.51
CA ALA A 39 19.42 15.31 -2.15
C ALA A 39 19.21 13.85 -2.63
N PRO A 40 18.58 12.98 -1.82
CA PRO A 40 18.17 11.67 -2.29
C PRO A 40 17.32 11.85 -3.55
N CYS A 41 17.69 11.15 -4.62
CA CYS A 41 17.08 11.28 -5.93
C CYS A 41 16.45 9.96 -6.36
N VAL A 42 15.36 10.05 -7.10
CA VAL A 42 14.66 8.92 -7.71
C VAL A 42 15.20 8.73 -9.11
N VAL A 43 15.62 7.52 -9.43
CA VAL A 43 15.99 7.15 -10.80
C VAL A 43 14.69 6.99 -11.60
N GLN A 44 14.53 7.85 -12.60
CA GLN A 44 13.41 7.83 -13.54
C GLN A 44 13.59 6.70 -14.58
N GLY A 45 12.53 6.37 -15.30
CA GLY A 45 12.56 5.32 -16.34
C GLY A 45 13.54 5.59 -17.50
N ASP A 46 13.98 6.84 -17.65
CA ASP A 46 15.01 7.29 -18.61
C ASP A 46 16.45 7.23 -18.03
N GLY A 47 16.60 6.73 -16.80
CA GLY A 47 17.87 6.61 -16.08
C GLY A 47 18.35 7.90 -15.41
N ARG A 48 17.59 9.00 -15.48
CA ARG A 48 17.97 10.28 -14.84
C ARG A 48 17.60 10.27 -13.36
N CYS A 49 18.48 10.79 -12.51
CA CYS A 49 18.17 10.96 -11.10
C CYS A 49 17.51 12.33 -10.88
N MET A 50 16.24 12.35 -10.50
CA MET A 50 15.51 13.57 -10.15
C MET A 50 15.40 13.70 -8.64
N ALA A 51 15.60 14.91 -8.10
CA ALA A 51 15.37 15.17 -6.67
C ALA A 51 13.93 14.81 -6.30
N ILE A 52 13.75 14.17 -5.14
CA ILE A 52 12.41 13.83 -4.64
C ILE A 52 11.58 15.12 -4.52
N SER A 53 10.49 15.19 -5.28
CA SER A 53 9.56 16.32 -5.30
C SER A 53 8.12 15.83 -5.44
N GLY A 54 7.14 16.74 -5.44
CA GLY A 54 5.75 16.38 -5.75
C GLY A 54 5.59 15.81 -7.16
N ASP A 55 6.43 16.26 -8.11
CA ASP A 55 6.41 15.83 -9.52
C ASP A 55 7.27 14.57 -9.77
N ALA A 56 8.22 14.30 -8.88
CA ALA A 56 9.04 13.10 -8.85
C ALA A 56 8.97 12.46 -7.45
N PRO A 57 7.78 11.96 -7.05
CA PRO A 57 7.62 11.34 -5.75
C PRO A 57 8.51 10.10 -5.66
N MET A 58 8.89 9.72 -4.43
CA MET A 58 9.53 8.44 -4.22
C MET A 58 8.70 7.32 -4.86
N PRO A 59 9.34 6.31 -5.49
CA PRO A 59 8.64 5.13 -5.93
C PRO A 59 8.04 4.48 -4.68
N VAL A 60 6.73 4.61 -4.51
CA VAL A 60 6.02 3.82 -3.52
C VAL A 60 5.92 2.43 -4.12
N ALA A 61 6.53 1.46 -3.45
CA ALA A 61 6.37 0.07 -3.83
C ALA A 61 4.88 -0.23 -4.03
N SER A 62 4.55 -1.00 -5.08
CA SER A 62 3.18 -1.46 -5.30
C SER A 62 2.59 -1.97 -3.98
N LYS A 63 1.39 -1.47 -3.63
CA LYS A 63 0.76 -1.68 -2.31
C LYS A 63 0.98 -3.12 -1.85
N ALA A 64 1.66 -3.30 -0.71
CA ALA A 64 1.92 -4.61 -0.16
C ALA A 64 0.57 -5.31 0.09
N GLU A 65 0.30 -6.38 -0.66
CA GLU A 65 -0.90 -7.17 -0.46
C GLU A 65 -0.67 -8.11 0.71
N ARG A 66 -1.64 -8.13 1.63
CA ARG A 66 -1.67 -9.08 2.74
C ARG A 66 -3.05 -9.72 2.80
N LEU A 67 -3.08 -11.04 2.66
CA LEU A 67 -4.28 -11.86 2.76
C LEU A 67 -4.27 -12.56 4.11
N VAL A 68 -5.27 -12.29 4.95
CA VAL A 68 -5.47 -13.03 6.20
C VAL A 68 -6.34 -14.24 5.86
N LEU A 69 -5.75 -15.43 5.90
CA LEU A 69 -6.43 -16.66 5.52
C LEU A 69 -7.04 -17.37 6.74
N ALA A 70 -6.49 -17.15 7.93
CA ALA A 70 -7.11 -17.57 9.17
C ALA A 70 -6.73 -16.66 10.34
N SER A 71 -7.63 -16.56 11.32
CA SER A 71 -7.41 -15.88 12.59
C SER A 71 -8.14 -16.61 13.70
N ASN A 72 -7.51 -16.74 14.88
CA ASN A 72 -8.08 -17.42 16.04
C ASN A 72 -8.65 -18.81 15.71
N ASN A 73 -7.93 -19.57 14.87
CA ASN A 73 -8.34 -20.91 14.42
C ASN A 73 -9.60 -20.96 13.55
N VAL A 74 -10.03 -19.82 12.99
CA VAL A 74 -11.14 -19.70 12.05
C VAL A 74 -10.60 -19.35 10.68
N ALA A 75 -10.91 -20.18 9.67
CA ALA A 75 -10.56 -19.91 8.29
C ALA A 75 -11.40 -18.73 7.75
N ALA A 76 -10.75 -17.84 7.00
CA ALA A 76 -11.39 -16.75 6.29
C ALA A 76 -12.02 -17.24 4.97
N ALA A 77 -12.83 -16.38 4.35
CA ALA A 77 -13.33 -16.64 3.01
C ALA A 77 -12.18 -16.69 1.98
N PRO A 78 -12.31 -17.48 0.90
CA PRO A 78 -11.32 -17.51 -0.17
C PRO A 78 -11.07 -16.12 -0.76
N ALA A 79 -9.81 -15.82 -1.08
CA ALA A 79 -9.38 -14.52 -1.59
C ALA A 79 -8.55 -14.67 -2.86
N ALA A 80 -8.71 -13.75 -3.81
CA ALA A 80 -7.90 -13.72 -5.03
C ALA A 80 -6.58 -12.97 -4.77
N ALA A 81 -5.46 -13.58 -5.18
CA ALA A 81 -4.14 -12.97 -5.10
C ALA A 81 -3.88 -12.03 -6.31
N LEU A 82 -3.16 -10.92 -6.08
CA LEU A 82 -2.68 -10.05 -7.16
C LEU A 82 -1.55 -10.66 -8.01
N GLY A 83 -0.99 -11.79 -7.58
CA GLY A 83 0.06 -12.52 -8.28
C GLY A 83 1.48 -12.04 -7.95
N GLY A 84 2.46 -12.90 -8.20
CA GLY A 84 3.87 -12.68 -7.87
C GLY A 84 4.34 -13.57 -6.72
N LEU A 85 5.40 -13.14 -6.04
CA LEU A 85 6.00 -13.86 -4.90
C LEU A 85 5.26 -13.52 -3.61
N TYR A 86 4.86 -14.54 -2.86
CA TYR A 86 4.24 -14.42 -1.54
C TYR A 86 5.04 -15.19 -0.50
N ILE A 87 4.94 -14.72 0.73
CA ILE A 87 5.41 -15.41 1.93
C ILE A 87 4.19 -15.82 2.76
N LEU A 88 3.98 -17.13 2.89
CA LEU A 88 3.05 -17.73 3.83
C LEU A 88 3.67 -17.70 5.22
N ASN A 89 2.98 -17.07 6.16
CA ASN A 89 3.34 -17.11 7.58
C ASN A 89 2.18 -17.71 8.38
N GLN A 90 2.50 -18.61 9.28
CA GLN A 90 1.57 -19.23 10.21
C GLN A 90 2.13 -19.25 11.62
N THR A 91 1.25 -18.97 12.59
CA THR A 91 1.57 -19.03 14.01
C THR A 91 0.42 -19.72 14.73
N CYS A 92 0.73 -20.77 15.50
CA CYS A 92 -0.26 -21.54 16.23
C CYS A 92 0.24 -21.80 17.66
N SER A 93 -0.67 -21.81 18.63
CA SER A 93 -0.35 -22.21 20.01
C SER A 93 -0.38 -23.74 20.18
N GLY A 94 -1.21 -24.43 19.40
CA GLY A 94 -1.21 -25.88 19.24
C GLY A 94 -1.16 -26.24 17.75
N TYR A 95 -0.14 -27.01 17.36
CA TYR A 95 0.02 -27.42 15.96
C TYR A 95 -0.73 -28.71 15.66
N GLY A 96 -1.55 -28.64 14.61
CA GLY A 96 -2.14 -29.78 13.91
C GLY A 96 -1.67 -29.75 12.45
N SER A 97 -2.58 -29.48 11.52
CA SER A 97 -2.29 -29.25 10.10
C SER A 97 -2.91 -27.96 9.59
N VAL A 98 -2.11 -27.18 8.87
CA VAL A 98 -2.49 -25.99 8.11
C VAL A 98 -2.20 -26.27 6.65
N VAL A 99 -3.24 -26.30 5.81
CA VAL A 99 -3.10 -26.56 4.38
C VAL A 99 -3.55 -25.33 3.60
N LEU A 100 -2.59 -24.66 2.95
CA LEU A 100 -2.88 -23.65 1.95
C LEU A 100 -3.42 -24.35 0.69
N ARG A 101 -4.53 -23.87 0.15
CA ARG A 101 -5.16 -24.43 -1.04
C ARG A 101 -5.41 -23.35 -2.08
N TYR A 102 -5.57 -23.76 -3.33
CA TYR A 102 -5.94 -22.89 -4.44
C TYR A 102 -7.14 -23.46 -5.19
N LEU A 103 -7.94 -22.58 -5.81
CA LEU A 103 -9.07 -22.96 -6.63
C LEU A 103 -8.58 -23.52 -7.97
N ALA A 104 -8.99 -24.74 -8.27
CA ALA A 104 -8.68 -25.40 -9.53
C ALA A 104 -9.38 -24.71 -10.71
N ALA A 105 -8.98 -25.09 -11.93
CA ALA A 105 -9.53 -24.55 -13.17
C ALA A 105 -11.03 -24.85 -13.36
N ASP A 106 -11.60 -25.79 -12.60
CA ASP A 106 -13.03 -26.09 -12.60
C ASP A 106 -13.88 -25.02 -11.88
N GLY A 107 -13.25 -24.10 -11.15
CA GLY A 107 -13.92 -23.03 -10.42
C GLY A 107 -14.63 -23.47 -9.15
N SER A 108 -14.48 -24.73 -8.72
CA SER A 108 -15.16 -25.27 -7.53
C SER A 108 -14.26 -26.04 -6.57
N THR A 109 -13.23 -26.70 -7.07
CA THR A 109 -12.41 -27.61 -6.26
C THR A 109 -11.21 -26.87 -5.69
N MET A 110 -11.05 -26.89 -4.37
CA MET A 110 -9.84 -26.39 -3.72
C MET A 110 -8.79 -27.51 -3.63
N LEU A 111 -7.64 -27.31 -4.27
CA LEU A 111 -6.53 -28.26 -4.29
C LEU A 111 -5.41 -27.82 -3.33
N PRO A 112 -4.76 -28.75 -2.61
CA PRO A 112 -3.68 -28.42 -1.70
C PRO A 112 -2.46 -27.90 -2.46
N LEU A 113 -1.86 -26.83 -1.95
CA LEU A 113 -0.63 -26.23 -2.48
C LEU A 113 0.54 -26.47 -1.53
N VAL A 114 0.36 -26.15 -0.25
CA VAL A 114 1.37 -26.30 0.80
C VAL A 114 0.68 -26.82 2.06
N SER A 115 1.26 -27.83 2.70
CA SER A 115 0.81 -28.34 4.00
C SER A 115 1.89 -28.11 5.05
N ARG A 116 1.47 -27.74 6.25
CA ARG A 116 2.35 -27.47 7.39
C ARG A 116 1.77 -28.13 8.64
N SER A 117 2.65 -28.72 9.44
CA SER A 117 2.30 -29.33 10.72
C SER A 117 3.17 -28.83 11.88
N ALA A 118 3.94 -27.77 11.65
CA ALA A 118 4.81 -27.13 12.62
C ALA A 118 4.95 -25.65 12.27
N GLY A 119 5.45 -24.86 13.22
CA GLY A 119 5.63 -23.41 13.06
C GLY A 119 6.70 -23.04 12.03
N ASP A 120 6.62 -21.81 11.52
CA ASP A 120 7.62 -21.29 10.60
C ASP A 120 8.86 -20.82 11.38
N ALA A 121 10.00 -21.49 11.17
CA ALA A 121 11.24 -21.21 11.90
C ALA A 121 12.14 -20.12 11.28
N GLY A 122 11.71 -19.42 10.22
CA GLY A 122 12.63 -18.58 9.44
C GLY A 122 11.98 -17.56 8.50
N GLY A 123 10.86 -16.95 8.90
CA GLY A 123 10.22 -15.90 8.09
C GLY A 123 9.24 -16.40 7.03
N GLY A 124 8.69 -17.60 7.22
CA GLY A 124 7.60 -18.15 6.41
C GLY A 124 8.05 -19.09 5.29
N THR A 125 7.09 -19.48 4.45
CA THR A 125 7.31 -20.28 3.23
C THR A 125 7.07 -19.39 2.02
N SER A 126 8.05 -19.29 1.12
CA SER A 126 7.89 -18.56 -0.13
C SER A 126 7.15 -19.40 -1.17
N LEU A 127 6.25 -18.76 -1.92
CA LEU A 127 5.52 -19.37 -3.03
C LEU A 127 5.21 -18.32 -4.11
N TYR A 128 5.15 -18.77 -5.37
CA TYR A 128 4.68 -17.94 -6.47
C TYR A 128 3.21 -18.23 -6.76
N LEU A 129 2.41 -17.18 -6.88
CA LEU A 129 1.01 -17.25 -7.26
C LEU A 129 0.76 -16.49 -8.56
N GLY A 130 -0.13 -17.02 -9.39
CA GLY A 130 -0.63 -16.29 -10.56
C GLY A 130 -1.57 -15.16 -10.13
N ALA A 131 -1.67 -14.13 -10.97
CA ALA A 131 -2.67 -13.08 -10.76
C ALA A 131 -4.08 -13.67 -10.91
N GLY A 132 -4.97 -13.37 -9.96
CA GLY A 132 -6.33 -13.91 -9.92
C GLY A 132 -6.45 -15.32 -9.34
N THR A 133 -5.35 -15.95 -8.92
CA THR A 133 -5.42 -17.24 -8.21
C THR A 133 -6.18 -17.06 -6.90
N VAL A 134 -7.30 -17.79 -6.75
CA VAL A 134 -8.10 -17.80 -5.52
C VAL A 134 -7.49 -18.80 -4.55
N VAL A 135 -7.21 -18.36 -3.33
CA VAL A 135 -6.59 -19.15 -2.26
C VAL A 135 -7.41 -19.12 -0.98
N ASP A 136 -7.35 -20.21 -0.23
CA ASP A 136 -7.86 -20.30 1.13
C ASP A 136 -6.96 -21.18 2.00
N VAL A 137 -7.36 -21.39 3.26
CA VAL A 137 -6.68 -22.32 4.15
C VAL A 137 -7.67 -23.31 4.76
N GLN A 138 -7.22 -24.55 4.88
CA GLN A 138 -7.89 -25.58 5.65
C GLN A 138 -7.08 -25.84 6.94
N LEU A 139 -7.75 -25.72 8.07
CA LEU A 139 -7.18 -25.98 9.40
C LEU A 139 -7.71 -27.30 9.94
N SER A 140 -6.85 -28.09 10.58
CA SER A 140 -7.24 -29.35 11.22
C SER A 140 -6.41 -29.61 12.47
N GLY A 141 -7.07 -29.89 13.60
CA GLY A 141 -6.39 -30.22 14.86
C GLY A 141 -5.49 -29.10 15.42
N THR A 142 -5.69 -27.87 14.95
CA THR A 142 -4.93 -26.71 15.37
C THR A 142 -5.61 -25.95 16.49
N THR A 143 -4.84 -25.15 17.25
CA THR A 143 -5.35 -24.24 18.27
C THR A 143 -4.68 -22.87 18.15
N GLY A 144 -5.49 -21.81 18.25
CA GLY A 144 -5.00 -20.42 18.23
C GLY A 144 -4.23 -20.05 16.95
N CYS A 145 -4.50 -20.71 15.82
CA CYS A 145 -3.76 -20.44 14.59
C CYS A 145 -4.16 -19.11 13.95
N GLY A 146 -3.15 -18.36 13.53
CA GLY A 146 -3.24 -17.31 12.53
C GLY A 146 -2.43 -17.70 11.29
N VAL A 147 -3.00 -17.46 10.10
CA VAL A 147 -2.35 -17.75 8.81
C VAL A 147 -2.52 -16.56 7.89
N GLN A 148 -1.43 -16.14 7.26
CA GLN A 148 -1.44 -15.01 6.33
C GLN A 148 -0.49 -15.24 5.15
N LEU A 149 -0.86 -14.69 4.00
CA LEU A 149 0.03 -14.50 2.86
C LEU A 149 0.38 -13.03 2.74
N ALA A 150 1.67 -12.73 2.61
CA ALA A 150 2.15 -11.38 2.33
C ALA A 150 2.90 -11.37 1.00
N ARG A 151 2.50 -10.50 0.07
CA ARG A 151 3.19 -10.31 -1.21
C ARG A 151 4.52 -9.62 -0.97
N VAL A 152 5.59 -10.15 -1.55
CA VAL A 152 6.89 -9.49 -1.60
C VAL A 152 6.82 -8.40 -2.68
N PRO A 153 7.09 -7.12 -2.34
CA PRO A 153 7.19 -6.08 -3.35
C PRO A 153 8.30 -6.42 -4.35
N ALA A 154 7.99 -6.29 -5.64
CA ALA A 154 8.94 -6.41 -6.74
C ALA A 154 9.66 -5.07 -6.98
#